data_AF-A0A554FWN4-F1
#
_entry.id   AF-A0A554FWN4-F1
#
_cell.length_a   1.000
_cell.length_b   1.000
_cell.length_c   1.000
_cell.angle_alpha   90.00
_cell.angle_beta   90.00
_cell.angle_gamma   90.00
#
_symmetry.space_group_name_H-M   'P 1'
#
loop_
_entity.id
_entity.type
_entity.pdbx_description
1 polymer ?
#
loop_
_entity_poly.entity_id
_entity_poly.type
_entity_poly.pdbx_seq_one_letter_code
_entity_poly.pdbx_strand_id
1 'polypeptide(L)'
;IQFIAGLFPSITITAVAMSPWFSLTLLLIGAVYLFATTALNYFKQDSIGWWLRRCCWSKSIDSRYSTDAGGQHEERLALLTIQLSPQVHVKTTTRIESRYLGKGDYYSTQVQDGAGVQILLPSAVRGQSVHFNIISSKRPWGVLPVEKIDSPVQQPFLERGQFKQAGQFGKLDNQAARNAYEDFTFPLMPPEGEDLIWETWIPLEEEATYLELQIWYSDSLIKFSQQDIGYLYQLELNSEGDTKVDGLASAEPGVTLLDRSRALILEIAE
;
A
#
# COMPACT_ATOMS: atom_id res chain seq x y z
N ILE A 1 32.87 20.89 -6.98
CA ILE A 1 34.12 20.96 -7.76
C ILE A 1 34.23 22.28 -8.53
N GLN A 2 33.25 22.68 -9.36
CA GLN A 2 33.24 23.99 -10.04
C GLN A 2 33.35 25.20 -9.07
N PHE A 3 32.66 25.15 -7.93
CA PHE A 3 32.75 26.21 -6.91
C PHE A 3 34.12 26.28 -6.22
N ILE A 4 34.79 25.14 -6.05
CA ILE A 4 36.10 25.03 -5.39
C ILE A 4 37.22 25.48 -6.36
N ALA A 5 37.08 25.17 -7.65
CA ALA A 5 38.00 25.62 -8.70
C ALA A 5 37.97 27.15 -8.92
N GLY A 6 36.84 27.81 -8.61
CA GLY A 6 36.72 29.27 -8.64
C GLY A 6 37.33 29.98 -7.43
N LEU A 7 37.45 29.29 -6.29
CA LEU A 7 37.99 29.85 -5.04
C LEU A 7 39.50 29.59 -4.86
N PHE A 8 40.04 28.51 -5.42
CA PHE A 8 41.44 28.15 -5.31
C PHE A 8 41.99 27.68 -6.68
N PRO A 9 42.63 28.57 -7.47
CA PRO A 9 43.12 28.22 -8.79
C PRO A 9 44.43 27.41 -8.67
N SER A 10 44.31 26.11 -8.44
CA SER A 10 45.43 25.17 -8.68
C SER A 10 45.26 24.55 -10.08
N ILE A 11 46.34 24.59 -10.87
CA ILE A 11 46.38 24.26 -12.30
C ILE A 11 45.83 22.86 -12.61
N THR A 12 45.93 21.92 -11.67
CA THR A 12 45.47 20.54 -11.81
C THR A 12 43.95 20.40 -11.70
N ILE A 13 43.29 21.19 -10.85
CA ILE A 13 41.83 21.12 -10.67
C ILE A 13 41.10 21.83 -11.81
N THR A 14 41.65 22.94 -12.32
CA THR A 14 41.10 23.64 -13.50
C THR A 14 41.25 22.81 -14.78
N ALA A 15 42.35 22.08 -14.97
CA ALA A 15 42.54 21.23 -16.15
C ALA A 15 41.54 20.07 -16.23
N VAL A 16 41.22 19.44 -15.10
CA VAL A 16 40.20 18.36 -15.04
C VAL A 16 38.80 18.93 -15.30
N ALA A 17 38.48 20.09 -14.73
CA ALA A 17 37.18 20.75 -14.92
C ALA A 17 36.97 21.29 -16.34
N MET A 18 38.03 21.65 -17.07
CA MET A 18 37.99 22.11 -18.47
C MET A 18 38.17 20.98 -19.48
N SER A 19 38.26 19.72 -19.04
CA SER A 19 38.36 18.58 -19.95
C SER A 19 37.00 18.29 -20.60
N PRO A 20 36.94 18.05 -21.94
CA PRO A 20 35.68 17.71 -22.63
C PRO A 20 34.97 16.50 -22.03
N TRP A 21 35.74 15.57 -21.44
CA TRP A 21 35.23 14.37 -20.79
C TRP A 21 34.44 14.69 -19.50
N PHE A 22 34.80 15.73 -18.76
CA PHE A 22 34.08 16.17 -17.56
C PHE A 22 32.71 16.76 -17.90
N SER A 23 32.60 17.53 -18.99
CA SER A 23 31.30 18.02 -19.46
C SER A 23 30.39 16.89 -19.94
N LEU A 24 30.95 15.89 -20.64
CA LEU A 24 30.20 14.71 -21.10
C LEU A 24 29.66 13.88 -19.92
N THR A 25 30.48 13.64 -18.89
CA THR A 25 30.04 12.90 -17.70
C THR A 25 28.97 13.65 -16.92
N LEU A 26 29.10 14.97 -16.77
CA LEU A 26 28.10 15.79 -16.07
C LEU A 26 26.78 15.85 -16.85
N LEU A 27 26.83 15.89 -18.18
CA LEU A 27 25.64 15.80 -19.04
C LEU A 27 24.96 14.43 -18.95
N LEU A 28 25.73 13.33 -18.93
CA LEU A 28 25.19 11.98 -18.72
C LEU A 28 24.52 11.83 -17.35
N ILE A 29 25.16 12.30 -16.28
CA ILE A 29 24.59 12.29 -14.92
C ILE A 29 23.31 13.14 -14.88
N GLY A 30 23.33 14.33 -15.50
CA GLY A 30 22.15 15.20 -15.59
C GLY A 30 21.00 14.56 -16.36
N ALA A 31 21.28 13.89 -17.49
CA ALA A 31 20.28 13.18 -18.27
C ALA A 31 19.69 11.99 -17.49
N VAL A 32 20.54 11.17 -16.85
CA VAL A 32 20.09 10.06 -15.99
C VAL A 32 19.25 10.58 -14.83
N TYR A 33 19.66 11.68 -14.19
CA TYR A 33 18.90 12.29 -13.12
C TYR A 33 17.52 12.77 -13.59
N LEU A 34 17.44 13.42 -14.76
CA LEU A 34 16.19 13.92 -15.33
C LEU A 34 15.27 12.78 -15.76
N PHE A 35 15.81 11.73 -16.38
CA PHE A 35 15.05 10.51 -16.70
C PHE A 35 14.57 9.80 -15.43
N ALA A 36 15.41 9.67 -14.40
CA ALA A 36 15.02 9.05 -13.15
C ALA A 36 13.94 9.86 -12.41
N THR A 37 14.05 11.19 -12.38
CA THR A 37 13.03 12.05 -11.74
C THR A 37 11.73 12.11 -12.53
N THR A 38 11.78 12.13 -13.86
CA THR A 38 10.56 12.05 -14.69
C THR A 38 9.89 10.69 -14.59
N ALA A 39 10.66 9.59 -14.61
CA ALA A 39 10.15 8.25 -14.37
C ALA A 39 9.56 8.13 -12.95
N LEU A 40 10.27 8.62 -11.93
CA LEU A 40 9.77 8.63 -10.55
C LEU A 40 8.48 9.45 -10.41
N ASN A 41 8.39 10.61 -11.06
CA ASN A 41 7.16 11.41 -11.08
C ASN A 41 6.03 10.74 -11.88
N TYR A 42 6.35 9.94 -12.89
CA TYR A 42 5.37 9.12 -13.60
C TYR A 42 4.86 7.97 -12.71
N PHE A 43 5.75 7.28 -11.99
CA PHE A 43 5.38 6.21 -11.06
C PHE A 43 4.65 6.71 -9.81
N LYS A 44 4.90 7.95 -9.38
CA LYS A 44 4.16 8.62 -8.30
C LYS A 44 2.82 9.22 -8.74
N GLN A 45 2.34 8.97 -9.96
CA GLN A 45 1.04 9.50 -10.37
C GLN A 45 -0.08 8.80 -9.59
N ASP A 46 -0.55 9.47 -8.55
CA ASP A 46 -1.79 9.13 -7.84
C ASP A 46 -2.96 9.07 -8.85
N SER A 47 -3.91 8.18 -8.62
CA SER A 47 -5.09 7.97 -9.49
C SER A 47 -5.87 9.26 -9.76
N ILE A 48 -5.86 10.19 -8.79
CA ILE A 48 -6.44 11.54 -8.91
C ILE A 48 -5.71 12.37 -9.98
N GLY A 49 -4.38 12.33 -10.02
CA GLY A 49 -3.59 13.07 -11.00
C GLY A 49 -3.82 12.57 -12.42
N TRP A 50 -3.96 11.24 -12.58
CA TRP A 50 -4.32 10.65 -13.87
C TRP A 50 -5.74 11.02 -14.29
N TRP A 51 -6.70 10.98 -13.36
CA TRP A 51 -8.07 11.42 -13.61
C TRP A 51 -8.12 12.91 -14.04
N LEU A 52 -7.44 13.81 -13.33
CA LEU A 52 -7.37 15.25 -13.66
C LEU A 52 -6.78 15.53 -15.05
N ARG A 53 -5.90 14.65 -15.54
CA ARG A 53 -5.34 14.77 -16.90
C ARG A 53 -6.33 14.35 -17.99
N ARG A 54 -7.22 13.42 -17.68
CA ARG A 54 -8.23 12.89 -18.61
C ARG A 54 -9.60 13.56 -18.47
N CYS A 55 -9.85 14.30 -17.39
CA CYS A 55 -11.13 14.93 -17.13
C CYS A 55 -11.47 16.02 -18.16
N CYS A 56 -12.74 16.41 -18.19
CA CYS A 56 -13.24 17.43 -19.11
C CYS A 56 -12.58 18.81 -18.94
N TRP A 57 -11.96 19.07 -17.77
CA TRP A 57 -11.23 20.31 -17.45
C TRP A 57 -9.75 20.30 -17.85
N SER A 58 -9.21 19.17 -18.32
CA SER A 58 -7.79 19.08 -18.65
C SER A 58 -7.43 20.00 -19.83
N LYS A 59 -6.18 20.43 -20.00
CA LYS A 59 -5.79 21.24 -21.17
C LYS A 59 -5.50 20.41 -22.42
N SER A 60 -5.09 19.15 -22.26
CA SER A 60 -4.73 18.24 -23.35
C SER A 60 -5.96 17.50 -23.88
N ILE A 61 -6.51 17.94 -25.02
CA ILE A 61 -7.73 17.36 -25.61
C ILE A 61 -7.55 15.89 -26.03
N ASP A 62 -6.35 15.50 -26.48
CA ASP A 62 -6.10 14.19 -27.09
C ASP A 62 -6.22 13.01 -26.12
N SER A 63 -6.14 13.26 -24.80
CA SER A 63 -6.20 12.23 -23.76
C SER A 63 -7.49 12.28 -22.93
N ARG A 64 -8.45 13.14 -23.29
CA ARG A 64 -9.67 13.31 -22.50
C ARG A 64 -10.62 12.13 -22.65
N TYR A 65 -11.49 11.95 -21.65
CA TYR A 65 -12.71 11.19 -21.86
C TYR A 65 -13.51 11.80 -23.01
N SER A 66 -14.20 10.94 -23.75
CA SER A 66 -15.03 11.37 -24.87
C SER A 66 -16.17 12.26 -24.36
N THR A 67 -16.59 13.23 -25.19
CA THR A 67 -17.63 14.21 -24.83
C THR A 67 -19.05 13.67 -24.95
N ASP A 68 -19.22 12.45 -25.42
CA ASP A 68 -20.49 11.75 -25.48
C ASP A 68 -21.00 11.38 -24.07
N ALA A 69 -22.27 10.97 -23.98
CA ALA A 69 -22.87 10.56 -22.72
C ALA A 69 -22.14 9.36 -22.07
N GLY A 70 -21.54 8.48 -22.89
CA GLY A 70 -20.73 7.36 -22.41
C GLY A 70 -19.44 7.83 -21.75
N GLY A 71 -18.67 8.71 -22.40
CA GLY A 71 -17.42 9.23 -21.85
C GLY A 71 -17.62 10.06 -20.57
N GLN A 72 -18.70 10.84 -20.46
CA GLN A 72 -19.04 11.54 -19.21
C GLN A 72 -19.40 10.58 -18.06
N HIS A 73 -20.05 9.47 -18.38
CA HIS A 73 -20.36 8.43 -17.40
C HIS A 73 -19.08 7.74 -16.93
N GLU A 74 -18.16 7.40 -17.83
CA GLU A 74 -16.84 6.84 -17.49
C GLU A 74 -16.02 7.80 -16.63
N GLU A 75 -16.02 9.10 -16.92
CA GLU A 75 -15.32 10.11 -16.11
C GLU A 75 -15.83 10.15 -14.66
N ARG A 76 -17.16 10.12 -14.47
CA ARG A 76 -17.78 10.10 -13.14
C ARG A 76 -17.54 8.79 -12.42
N LEU A 77 -17.62 7.66 -13.12
CA LEU A 77 -17.31 6.36 -12.55
C LEU A 77 -15.87 6.30 -12.08
N ALA A 78 -14.91 6.76 -12.90
CA ALA A 78 -13.50 6.78 -12.51
C ALA A 78 -13.26 7.61 -11.24
N LEU A 79 -13.92 8.77 -11.11
CA LEU A 79 -13.84 9.58 -9.89
C LEU A 79 -14.46 8.87 -8.68
N LEU A 80 -15.62 8.24 -8.86
CA LEU A 80 -16.30 7.46 -7.83
C LEU A 80 -15.43 6.29 -7.35
N THR A 81 -14.79 5.58 -8.28
CA THR A 81 -13.85 4.49 -7.97
C THR A 81 -12.68 4.99 -7.12
N ILE A 82 -12.14 6.18 -7.42
CA ILE A 82 -11.06 6.77 -6.62
C ILE A 82 -11.56 7.17 -5.23
N GLN A 83 -12.75 7.78 -5.12
CA GLN A 83 -13.32 8.16 -3.82
C GLN A 83 -13.60 6.97 -2.91
N LEU A 84 -13.90 5.82 -3.51
CA LEU A 84 -14.15 4.57 -2.80
C LEU A 84 -12.86 3.79 -2.47
N SER A 85 -11.69 4.28 -2.87
CA SER A 85 -10.41 3.66 -2.55
C SER A 85 -10.23 3.58 -1.03
N PRO A 86 -10.11 2.38 -0.46
CA PRO A 86 -9.83 2.24 0.96
C PRO A 86 -8.39 2.67 1.28
N GLN A 87 -8.14 3.04 2.53
CA GLN A 87 -6.77 3.28 3.00
C GLN A 87 -6.34 2.13 3.88
N VAL A 88 -5.16 1.58 3.65
CA VAL A 88 -4.66 0.42 4.38
C VAL A 88 -3.41 0.83 5.13
N HIS A 89 -3.40 0.54 6.43
CA HIS A 89 -2.25 0.73 7.31
C HIS A 89 -1.87 -0.60 7.94
N VAL A 90 -0.60 -0.97 7.84
CA VAL A 90 -0.07 -2.23 8.37
C VAL A 90 1.12 -1.94 9.24
N LYS A 91 1.21 -2.62 10.39
CA LYS A 91 2.34 -2.50 11.31
C LYS A 91 2.71 -3.84 11.89
N THR A 92 4.01 -4.13 11.90
CA THR A 92 4.52 -5.40 12.42
C THR A 92 4.44 -5.44 13.95
N THR A 93 4.09 -6.61 14.48
CA THR A 93 4.11 -6.89 15.92
C THR A 93 5.24 -7.85 16.25
N THR A 94 5.88 -7.63 17.39
CA THR A 94 7.04 -8.44 17.84
C THR A 94 6.77 -9.10 19.18
N ARG A 95 7.20 -10.35 19.32
CA ARG A 95 7.28 -11.04 20.62
C ARG A 95 8.73 -11.12 21.09
N ILE A 96 8.91 -11.12 22.41
CA ILE A 96 10.23 -11.36 23.02
C ILE A 96 10.41 -12.86 23.15
N GLU A 97 11.40 -13.42 22.45
CA GLU A 97 11.79 -14.81 22.55
C GLU A 97 13.11 -14.92 23.34
N SER A 98 13.17 -15.84 24.32
CA SER A 98 14.41 -16.16 25.02
C SER A 98 15.10 -17.33 24.33
N ARG A 99 16.32 -17.10 23.83
CA ARG A 99 17.12 -18.13 23.17
C ARG A 99 18.25 -18.60 24.08
N TYR A 100 18.40 -19.92 24.21
CA TYR A 100 19.40 -20.55 25.05
C TYR A 100 20.74 -20.63 24.32
N LEU A 101 21.79 -20.06 24.90
CA LEU A 101 23.15 -20.01 24.32
C LEU A 101 24.05 -21.18 24.76
N GLY A 102 23.53 -22.11 25.56
CA GLY A 102 24.39 -23.06 26.27
C GLY A 102 24.98 -22.47 27.56
N LYS A 103 25.35 -23.34 28.50
CA LYS A 103 25.95 -22.96 29.82
C LYS A 103 25.09 -22.10 30.75
N GLY A 104 23.77 -22.08 30.56
CA GLY A 104 22.85 -21.39 31.49
C GLY A 104 22.55 -19.94 31.12
N ASP A 105 23.17 -19.42 30.06
CA ASP A 105 22.94 -18.06 29.58
C ASP A 105 21.77 -18.02 28.58
N TYR A 106 20.89 -17.04 28.78
CA TYR A 106 19.78 -16.72 27.90
C TYR A 106 19.95 -15.31 27.36
N TYR A 107 19.63 -15.08 26.09
CA TYR A 107 19.45 -13.74 25.56
C TYR A 107 18.03 -13.57 25.03
N SER A 108 17.48 -12.38 25.19
CA SER A 108 16.19 -12.00 24.63
C SER A 108 16.39 -11.40 23.24
N THR A 109 15.64 -11.90 22.27
CA THR A 109 15.57 -11.30 20.92
C THR A 109 14.11 -10.98 20.60
N GLN A 110 13.89 -9.85 19.94
CA GLN A 110 12.58 -9.52 19.40
C GLN A 110 12.43 -10.25 18.07
N VAL A 111 11.35 -11.00 17.95
CA VAL A 111 11.02 -11.81 16.77
C VAL A 111 9.64 -11.38 16.29
N GLN A 112 9.49 -11.25 14.98
CA GLN A 112 8.21 -10.97 14.35
C GLN A 112 7.21 -12.09 14.69
N ASP A 113 6.03 -11.71 15.18
CA ASP A 113 4.96 -12.65 15.57
C ASP A 113 3.71 -12.51 14.69
N GLY A 114 3.59 -11.37 13.99
CA GLY A 114 2.41 -11.02 13.22
C GLY A 114 2.39 -9.58 12.78
N ALA A 115 1.25 -9.12 12.28
CA ALA A 115 1.01 -7.72 11.98
C ALA A 115 -0.40 -7.29 12.38
N GLY A 116 -0.51 -6.06 12.88
CA GLY A 116 -1.77 -5.33 12.94
C GLY A 116 -2.08 -4.75 11.56
N VAL A 117 -3.34 -4.84 11.16
CA VAL A 117 -3.85 -4.35 9.88
C VAL A 117 -5.07 -3.48 10.18
N GLN A 118 -5.07 -2.25 9.66
CA GLN A 118 -6.21 -1.34 9.68
C GLN A 118 -6.62 -1.00 8.26
N ILE A 119 -7.89 -1.16 7.94
CA ILE A 119 -8.47 -0.78 6.65
C ILE A 119 -9.51 0.29 6.92
N LEU A 120 -9.27 1.51 6.46
CA LEU A 120 -10.24 2.59 6.44
C LEU A 120 -11.13 2.42 5.21
N LEU A 121 -12.39 2.08 5.47
CA LEU A 121 -13.45 1.90 4.50
C LEU A 121 -14.33 3.17 4.47
N PRO A 122 -14.60 3.73 3.29
CA PRO A 122 -15.50 4.88 3.14
C PRO A 122 -16.91 4.59 3.65
N SER A 123 -17.57 5.59 4.23
CA SER A 123 -18.94 5.47 4.75
C SER A 123 -19.97 4.98 3.72
N ALA A 124 -19.73 5.24 2.43
CA ALA A 124 -20.57 4.80 1.32
C ALA A 124 -20.67 3.27 1.18
N VAL A 125 -19.76 2.51 1.78
CA VAL A 125 -19.72 1.03 1.71
C VAL A 125 -20.60 0.38 2.80
N ARG A 126 -21.17 1.16 3.72
CA ARG A 126 -22.12 0.66 4.73
C ARG A 126 -23.35 0.01 4.09
N GLY A 127 -23.84 -1.05 4.72
CA GLY A 127 -24.94 -1.87 4.18
C GLY A 127 -24.56 -2.71 2.96
N GLN A 128 -23.28 -2.76 2.58
CA GLN A 128 -22.77 -3.58 1.47
C GLN A 128 -21.82 -4.68 1.99
N SER A 129 -21.68 -5.72 1.17
CA SER A 129 -20.65 -6.73 1.36
C SER A 129 -19.34 -6.30 0.70
N VAL A 130 -18.24 -6.54 1.40
CA VAL A 130 -16.89 -6.29 0.89
C VAL A 130 -16.14 -7.59 0.84
N HIS A 131 -15.53 -7.85 -0.31
CA HIS A 131 -14.76 -9.05 -0.57
C HIS A 131 -13.27 -8.74 -0.41
N PHE A 132 -12.55 -9.59 0.32
CA PHE A 132 -11.12 -9.41 0.58
C PHE A 132 -10.34 -10.68 0.26
N ASN A 133 -9.16 -10.50 -0.32
CA ASN A 133 -8.13 -11.54 -0.38
C ASN A 133 -6.86 -11.00 0.28
N ILE A 134 -6.33 -11.76 1.22
CA ILE A 134 -5.12 -11.41 1.96
C ILE A 134 -4.12 -12.55 1.90
N ILE A 135 -2.86 -12.21 1.62
CA ILE A 135 -1.74 -13.14 1.62
C ILE A 135 -0.50 -12.48 2.21
N SER A 136 0.34 -13.31 2.82
CA SER A 136 1.70 -12.94 3.18
C SER A 136 2.65 -13.35 2.06
N SER A 137 3.66 -12.53 1.82
CA SER A 137 4.70 -12.83 0.84
C SER A 137 6.08 -12.42 1.33
N LYS A 138 7.10 -13.07 0.77
CA LYS A 138 8.51 -12.78 1.04
C LYS A 138 9.24 -12.43 -0.23
N ARG A 139 10.32 -11.66 -0.09
CA ARG A 139 11.25 -11.41 -1.20
C ARG A 139 12.58 -12.11 -0.94
N PRO A 140 12.82 -13.27 -1.55
CA PRO A 140 14.08 -13.98 -1.40
C PRO A 140 15.25 -13.08 -1.84
N TRP A 141 16.26 -12.93 -0.98
CA TRP A 141 17.48 -12.15 -1.23
C TRP A 141 17.28 -10.68 -1.66
N GLY A 142 16.10 -10.09 -1.45
CA GLY A 142 15.81 -8.68 -1.74
C GLY A 142 15.75 -8.28 -3.22
N VAL A 143 16.17 -9.15 -4.14
CA VAL A 143 16.24 -8.89 -5.60
C VAL A 143 15.39 -9.86 -6.45
N LEU A 144 14.91 -10.96 -5.87
CA LEU A 144 14.07 -11.93 -6.59
C LEU A 144 12.60 -11.49 -6.62
N PRO A 145 11.80 -12.06 -7.53
CA PRO A 145 10.35 -11.89 -7.52
C PRO A 145 9.75 -12.26 -6.15
N VAL A 146 8.65 -11.60 -5.81
CA VAL A 146 7.94 -11.84 -4.55
C VAL A 146 7.29 -13.24 -4.60
N GLU A 147 7.51 -14.02 -3.55
CA GLU A 147 6.98 -15.37 -3.40
C GLU A 147 5.93 -15.41 -2.29
N LYS A 148 4.75 -15.96 -2.60
CA LYS A 148 3.68 -16.17 -1.63
C LYS A 148 4.11 -17.18 -0.57
N ILE A 149 3.80 -16.87 0.69
CA ILE A 149 3.90 -17.82 1.79
C ILE A 149 2.52 -18.45 1.99
N ASP A 150 2.46 -19.78 2.06
CA ASP A 150 1.21 -20.52 2.30
C ASP A 150 0.86 -20.55 3.80
N SER A 151 0.76 -19.37 4.42
CA SER A 151 0.27 -19.22 5.80
C SER A 151 -1.25 -18.99 5.82
N PRO A 152 -1.99 -19.54 6.80
CA PRO A 152 -3.44 -19.36 6.93
C PRO A 152 -3.79 -17.98 7.53
N VAL A 153 -3.45 -16.89 6.85
CA VAL A 153 -3.71 -15.51 7.31
C VAL A 153 -5.19 -15.10 7.20
N GLN A 154 -5.96 -15.83 6.39
CA GLN A 154 -7.34 -15.50 6.02
C GLN A 154 -8.34 -15.66 7.17
N GLN A 155 -8.26 -16.75 7.93
CA GLN A 155 -9.18 -17.00 9.05
C GLN A 155 -8.96 -16.00 10.20
N PRO A 156 -7.72 -15.78 10.70
CA PRO A 156 -7.47 -14.79 11.75
C PRO A 156 -7.88 -13.38 11.35
N PHE A 157 -7.77 -13.03 10.06
CA PHE A 157 -8.15 -11.71 9.55
C PHE A 157 -9.62 -11.37 9.85
N LEU A 158 -10.54 -12.32 9.64
CA LEU A 158 -11.96 -12.15 9.95
C LEU A 158 -12.27 -12.34 11.45
N GLU A 159 -11.78 -13.42 12.04
CA GLU A 159 -12.16 -13.83 13.41
C GLU A 159 -11.64 -12.87 14.49
N ARG A 160 -10.53 -12.19 14.23
CA ARG A 160 -9.89 -11.26 15.17
C ARG A 160 -10.19 -9.81 14.87
N GLY A 161 -10.93 -9.53 13.80
CA GLY A 161 -11.17 -8.17 13.39
C GLY A 161 -12.32 -7.49 14.13
N GLN A 162 -12.20 -6.18 14.27
CA GLN A 162 -13.15 -5.32 14.96
C GLN A 162 -13.34 -4.02 14.21
N PHE A 163 -14.55 -3.46 14.28
CA PHE A 163 -14.78 -2.11 13.79
C PHE A 163 -14.30 -1.06 14.80
N LYS A 164 -13.57 -0.06 14.33
CA LYS A 164 -13.11 1.11 15.10
C LYS A 164 -13.56 2.39 14.42
N GLN A 165 -13.59 3.48 15.18
CA GLN A 165 -13.90 4.83 14.68
C GLN A 165 -12.75 5.37 13.83
N ALA A 166 -13.06 6.15 12.79
CA ALA A 166 -12.09 6.74 11.85
C ALA A 166 -10.90 7.48 12.52
N GLY A 167 -11.10 8.10 13.69
CA GLY A 167 -10.04 8.79 14.44
C GLY A 167 -8.95 7.89 15.05
N GLN A 168 -9.11 6.55 14.98
CA GLN A 168 -8.12 5.57 15.44
C GLN A 168 -7.17 5.09 14.33
N PHE A 169 -7.34 5.58 13.09
CA PHE A 169 -6.50 5.18 11.97
C PHE A 169 -5.04 5.56 12.21
N GLY A 170 -4.12 4.64 11.88
CA GLY A 170 -2.68 4.79 12.11
C GLY A 170 -2.22 4.50 13.54
N LYS A 171 -3.13 4.16 14.45
CA LYS A 171 -2.80 3.85 15.86
C LYS A 171 -2.85 2.34 16.10
N LEU A 172 -1.81 1.64 15.65
CA LEU A 172 -1.61 0.22 15.95
C LEU A 172 -0.61 0.01 17.09
N ASP A 173 -0.96 -0.89 18.02
CA ASP A 173 -0.06 -1.34 19.07
C ASP A 173 1.04 -2.27 18.49
N ASN A 174 2.15 -2.40 19.21
CA ASN A 174 3.28 -3.26 18.85
C ASN A 174 3.09 -4.72 19.30
N GLN A 175 2.02 -4.99 20.06
CA GLN A 175 1.69 -6.31 20.60
C GLN A 175 0.55 -6.97 19.82
N ALA A 176 0.45 -8.29 19.90
CA ALA A 176 -0.65 -9.03 19.30
C ALA A 176 -1.99 -8.57 19.87
N ALA A 177 -2.93 -8.21 18.99
CA ALA A 177 -4.28 -7.90 19.43
C ALA A 177 -4.96 -9.17 19.95
N ARG A 178 -5.74 -9.02 21.02
CA ARG A 178 -6.59 -10.11 21.54
C ARG A 178 -7.64 -10.46 20.51
N ASN A 179 -8.17 -11.68 20.59
CA ASN A 179 -9.23 -12.09 19.68
C ASN A 179 -10.46 -11.20 19.88
N ALA A 180 -11.17 -10.89 18.79
CA ALA A 180 -12.32 -10.00 18.83
C ALA A 180 -13.42 -10.49 19.79
N TYR A 181 -13.59 -11.81 19.93
CA TYR A 181 -14.55 -12.41 20.86
C TYR A 181 -14.14 -12.33 22.34
N GLU A 182 -12.84 -12.14 22.63
CA GLU A 182 -12.32 -12.01 24.01
C GLU A 182 -12.36 -10.57 24.49
N ASP A 183 -12.42 -9.64 23.54
CA ASP A 183 -12.62 -8.24 23.79
C ASP A 183 -14.13 -7.97 23.92
N PHE A 184 -14.65 -8.17 25.13
CA PHE A 184 -16.06 -7.90 25.47
C PHE A 184 -16.44 -6.42 25.34
N THR A 185 -15.50 -5.57 24.95
CA THR A 185 -15.74 -4.20 24.48
C THR A 185 -16.34 -4.29 23.08
N PHE A 186 -17.65 -4.60 22.98
CA PHE A 186 -18.41 -4.41 21.75
C PHE A 186 -18.08 -3.03 21.19
N PRO A 187 -17.46 -2.89 20.00
CA PRO A 187 -17.58 -1.62 19.32
C PRO A 187 -19.02 -1.57 18.84
N LEU A 188 -19.81 -0.66 19.42
CA LEU A 188 -20.95 -0.10 18.71
C LEU A 188 -20.43 0.31 17.35
N MET A 189 -21.06 -0.16 16.27
CA MET A 189 -20.81 0.35 14.92
C MET A 189 -20.59 1.86 15.03
N PRO A 190 -19.48 2.40 14.48
CA PRO A 190 -19.26 3.84 14.50
C PRO A 190 -20.50 4.57 13.96
N PRO A 191 -20.76 5.81 14.44
CA PRO A 191 -21.97 6.56 14.08
C PRO A 191 -22.28 6.53 12.59
N GLU A 192 -23.57 6.52 12.23
CA GLU A 192 -24.01 6.54 10.84
C GLU A 192 -23.35 7.70 10.07
N GLY A 193 -22.89 7.42 8.85
CA GLY A 193 -22.26 8.40 7.97
C GLY A 193 -20.76 8.63 8.19
N GLU A 194 -20.17 8.07 9.25
CA GLU A 194 -18.71 8.08 9.44
C GLU A 194 -18.03 6.93 8.71
N ASP A 195 -16.79 7.18 8.26
CA ASP A 195 -15.89 6.14 7.74
C ASP A 195 -15.60 5.09 8.82
N LEU A 196 -15.39 3.86 8.36
CA LEU A 196 -15.22 2.69 9.21
C LEU A 196 -13.78 2.22 9.17
N ILE A 197 -13.23 1.84 10.32
CA ILE A 197 -11.96 1.11 10.33
C ILE A 197 -12.23 -0.34 10.64
N TRP A 198 -11.80 -1.24 9.76
CA TRP A 198 -11.63 -2.65 10.09
C TRP A 198 -10.21 -2.85 10.63
N GLU A 199 -10.08 -3.10 11.93
CA GLU A 199 -8.81 -3.38 12.60
C GLU A 199 -8.72 -4.86 12.94
N THR A 200 -7.64 -5.53 12.55
CA THR A 200 -7.42 -6.94 12.85
C THR A 200 -5.94 -7.22 13.06
N TRP A 201 -5.64 -8.35 13.71
CA TRP A 201 -4.28 -8.85 13.87
C TRP A 201 -4.17 -10.22 13.22
N ILE A 202 -3.11 -10.43 12.44
CA ILE A 202 -2.84 -11.68 11.75
C ILE A 202 -1.48 -12.24 12.18
N PRO A 203 -1.38 -13.55 12.44
CA PRO A 203 -0.09 -14.20 12.67
C PRO A 203 0.66 -14.27 11.34
N LEU A 204 1.94 -13.94 11.37
CA LEU A 204 2.82 -13.97 10.20
C LEU A 204 4.07 -14.77 10.50
N GLU A 205 4.60 -15.42 9.48
CA GLU A 205 5.91 -16.08 9.58
C GLU A 205 7.03 -15.04 9.73
N GLU A 206 8.12 -15.43 10.38
CA GLU A 206 9.29 -14.57 10.63
C GLU A 206 9.93 -14.04 9.33
N GLU A 207 9.79 -14.80 8.25
CA GLU A 207 10.33 -14.47 6.93
C GLU A 207 9.40 -13.58 6.08
N ALA A 208 8.16 -13.32 6.54
CA ALA A 208 7.21 -12.50 5.79
C ALA A 208 7.69 -11.05 5.73
N THR A 209 7.81 -10.53 4.50
CA THR A 209 8.30 -9.17 4.23
C THR A 209 7.20 -8.24 3.76
N TYR A 210 6.19 -8.78 3.08
CA TYR A 210 5.08 -8.02 2.53
C TYR A 210 3.74 -8.63 2.91
N LEU A 211 2.75 -7.77 3.00
CA LEU A 211 1.34 -8.14 3.05
C LEU A 211 0.67 -7.65 1.77
N GLU A 212 0.03 -8.56 1.05
CA GLU A 212 -0.73 -8.21 -0.14
C GLU A 212 -2.22 -8.37 0.15
N LEU A 213 -2.98 -7.33 -0.20
CA LEU A 213 -4.40 -7.24 0.04
C LEU A 213 -5.12 -6.84 -1.24
N GLN A 214 -6.21 -7.53 -1.53
CA GLN A 214 -7.10 -7.23 -2.65
C GLN A 214 -8.50 -7.02 -2.11
N ILE A 215 -9.15 -5.94 -2.55
CA ILE A 215 -10.46 -5.53 -2.06
C ILE A 215 -11.39 -5.35 -3.25
N TRP A 216 -12.56 -5.97 -3.19
CA TRP A 216 -13.64 -5.75 -4.14
C TRP A 216 -14.92 -5.34 -3.40
N TYR A 217 -15.61 -4.36 -3.95
CA TYR A 217 -16.96 -4.01 -3.51
C TYR A 217 -18.01 -4.79 -4.31
N SER A 218 -19.20 -4.89 -3.74
CA SER A 218 -20.35 -5.45 -4.44
C SER A 218 -20.68 -4.67 -5.73
N ASP A 219 -21.15 -5.40 -6.75
CA ASP A 219 -21.59 -4.88 -8.05
C ASP A 219 -22.76 -3.89 -7.95
N SER A 220 -23.43 -3.84 -6.79
CA SER A 220 -24.44 -2.84 -6.43
C SER A 220 -23.85 -1.43 -6.24
N LEU A 221 -22.61 -1.35 -5.78
CA LEU A 221 -21.93 -0.09 -5.45
C LEU A 221 -21.05 0.38 -6.60
N ILE A 222 -20.19 -0.51 -7.13
CA ILE A 222 -19.42 -0.28 -8.36
C ILE A 222 -19.40 -1.56 -9.18
N LYS A 223 -19.66 -1.42 -10.48
CA LYS A 223 -19.37 -2.47 -11.46
C LYS A 223 -17.99 -2.26 -12.05
N PHE A 224 -17.06 -3.10 -11.67
CA PHE A 224 -15.77 -3.17 -12.33
C PHE A 224 -15.87 -3.95 -13.65
N SER A 225 -15.01 -3.63 -14.62
CA SER A 225 -14.98 -4.29 -15.93
C SER A 225 -14.44 -5.72 -15.84
N GLN A 226 -14.63 -6.55 -16.88
CA GLN A 226 -14.27 -7.99 -16.90
C GLN A 226 -12.81 -8.37 -16.55
N GLN A 227 -11.86 -7.42 -16.57
CA GLN A 227 -10.49 -7.63 -16.08
C GLN A 227 -10.36 -7.09 -14.64
N ASP A 228 -11.29 -7.49 -13.77
CA ASP A 228 -11.53 -6.87 -12.46
C ASP A 228 -10.47 -7.25 -11.43
N ILE A 229 -9.45 -6.41 -11.29
CA ILE A 229 -8.35 -6.62 -10.34
C ILE A 229 -8.69 -6.05 -8.94
N GLY A 230 -9.83 -5.35 -8.80
CA GLY A 230 -10.21 -4.67 -7.55
C GLY A 230 -9.19 -3.60 -7.13
N TYR A 231 -9.22 -3.22 -5.85
CA TYR A 231 -8.17 -2.41 -5.24
C TYR A 231 -7.05 -3.33 -4.75
N LEU A 232 -5.82 -3.07 -5.19
CA LEU A 232 -4.64 -3.85 -4.85
C LEU A 232 -3.70 -3.06 -3.95
N TYR A 233 -3.22 -3.72 -2.90
CA TYR A 233 -2.23 -3.17 -2.00
C TYR A 233 -1.09 -4.17 -1.80
N GLN A 234 0.13 -3.65 -1.84
CA GLN A 234 1.32 -4.32 -1.36
C GLN A 234 1.94 -3.42 -0.30
N LEU A 235 1.94 -3.89 0.95
CA LEU A 235 2.45 -3.14 2.09
C LEU A 235 3.69 -3.82 2.64
N GLU A 236 4.73 -3.03 2.92
CA GLU A 236 5.95 -3.55 3.54
C GLU A 236 5.75 -3.70 5.05
N LEU A 237 6.15 -4.85 5.58
CA LEU A 237 6.08 -5.15 7.00
C LEU A 237 7.27 -4.50 7.70
N ASN A 238 7.02 -3.38 8.38
CA ASN A 238 8.01 -2.68 9.19
C ASN A 238 7.47 -2.36 10.59
N SER A 239 8.34 -1.89 11.49
CA SER A 239 7.97 -1.53 12.86
C SER A 239 7.33 -0.15 12.98
N GLU A 240 7.57 0.75 12.03
CA GLU A 240 7.04 2.12 12.02
C GLU A 240 5.58 2.18 11.52
N GLY A 241 5.17 1.17 10.77
CA GLY A 241 3.93 1.12 10.01
C GLY A 241 4.11 1.62 8.57
N ASP A 242 3.43 0.97 7.63
CA ASP A 242 3.29 1.43 6.23
C ASP A 242 1.83 1.77 5.96
N THR A 243 1.58 2.87 5.24
CA THR A 243 0.23 3.33 4.89
C THR A 243 0.12 3.56 3.39
N LYS A 244 -0.84 2.90 2.75
CA LYS A 244 -1.17 3.06 1.33
C LYS A 244 -2.59 3.61 1.20
N VAL A 245 -2.72 4.70 0.45
CA VAL A 245 -3.98 5.45 0.28
C VAL A 245 -4.63 5.18 -1.08
N ASP A 246 -3.84 4.75 -2.06
CA ASP A 246 -4.32 4.47 -3.42
C ASP A 246 -4.07 3.00 -3.77
N GLY A 247 -5.16 2.24 -3.93
CA GLY A 247 -5.13 0.84 -4.36
C GLY A 247 -5.44 0.64 -5.85
N LEU A 248 -5.62 1.71 -6.63
CA LEU A 248 -5.96 1.65 -8.06
C LEU A 248 -4.74 1.75 -8.97
N ALA A 249 -3.57 2.09 -8.40
CA ALA A 249 -2.32 2.10 -9.15
C ALA A 249 -2.06 0.70 -9.75
N SER A 250 -1.57 0.66 -11.00
CA SER A 250 -1.20 -0.60 -11.65
C SER A 250 -0.28 -1.39 -10.74
N ALA A 251 -0.73 -2.60 -10.39
CA ALA A 251 -0.09 -3.50 -9.44
C ALA A 251 1.43 -3.38 -9.47
N GLU A 252 2.05 -3.11 -8.32
CA GLU A 252 3.50 -3.20 -8.20
C GLU A 252 3.93 -4.58 -8.77
N PRO A 253 5.00 -4.63 -9.59
CA PRO A 253 5.40 -5.86 -10.25
C PRO A 253 5.74 -6.93 -9.21
N GLY A 254 4.88 -7.94 -9.09
CA GLY A 254 5.03 -9.04 -8.13
C GLY A 254 3.80 -9.38 -7.30
N VAL A 255 2.73 -8.57 -7.33
CA VAL A 255 1.48 -8.88 -6.60
C VAL A 255 0.81 -10.14 -7.16
N THR A 256 0.51 -11.09 -6.28
CA THR A 256 -0.16 -12.33 -6.63
C THR A 256 -1.65 -12.09 -6.80
N LEU A 257 -2.15 -12.13 -8.03
CA LEU A 257 -3.59 -12.03 -8.29
C LEU A 257 -4.33 -13.27 -7.79
N LEU A 258 -5.33 -13.05 -6.95
CA LEU A 258 -6.13 -14.11 -6.35
C LEU A 258 -7.53 -14.08 -6.95
N ASP A 259 -8.08 -15.27 -7.16
CA ASP A 259 -9.43 -15.41 -7.69
C ASP A 259 -10.46 -14.90 -6.67
N ARG A 260 -11.42 -14.10 -7.13
CA ARG A 260 -12.55 -13.59 -6.35
C ARG A 260 -13.38 -14.73 -5.73
N SER A 261 -13.36 -15.92 -6.32
CA SER A 261 -14.03 -17.12 -5.77
C SER A 261 -13.52 -17.56 -4.40
N ARG A 262 -12.29 -17.17 -4.02
CA ARG A 262 -11.67 -17.46 -2.72
C ARG A 262 -11.69 -16.27 -1.75
N ALA A 263 -12.35 -15.18 -2.14
CA ALA A 263 -12.41 -13.98 -1.33
C ALA A 263 -13.24 -14.20 -0.06
N LEU A 264 -12.71 -13.71 1.04
CA LEU A 264 -13.40 -13.55 2.31
C LEU A 264 -14.49 -12.49 2.16
N ILE A 265 -15.61 -12.67 2.85
CA ILE A 265 -16.73 -11.73 2.80
C ILE A 265 -16.86 -11.07 4.17
N LEU A 266 -16.82 -9.75 4.21
CA LEU A 266 -17.15 -8.93 5.36
C LEU A 266 -18.49 -8.23 5.09
N GLU A 267 -19.46 -8.49 5.94
CA GLU A 267 -20.76 -7.81 5.91
C GLU A 267 -20.68 -6.55 6.78
N ILE A 268 -21.00 -5.41 6.21
CA ILE A 268 -20.98 -4.12 6.91
C ILE A 268 -22.42 -3.70 7.19
N ALA A 269 -22.76 -3.55 8.46
CA ALA A 269 -24.06 -3.01 8.86
C ALA A 269 -24.22 -1.53 8.45
N GLU A 270 -25.46 -1.04 8.40
CA GLU A 270 -25.75 0.39 8.22
C GLU A 270 -25.26 1.23 9.41
#